data_AF-A0A7S2K5E1-F1
#
_entry.id   AF-A0A7S2K5E1-F1
#
_cell.length_a   1.000
_cell.length_b   1.000
_cell.length_c   1.000
_cell.angle_alpha   90.00
_cell.angle_beta   90.00
_cell.angle_gamma   90.00
#
_symmetry.space_group_name_H-M   'P 1'
#
loop_
_entity.id
_entity.type
_entity.pdbx_description
1 polymer ?
#
loop_
_entity_poly.entity_id
_entity_poly.type
_entity_poly.pdbx_seq_one_letter_code
_entity_poly.pdbx_strand_id
1 'polypeptide(L)'
;RTRFEVGTFGIGFQQVLASATAAEAIAALSAVSYDGGTDLGSLPALLDALAPADAILLFSDGMDNLDRRPQVGTPRAPIHCVADQPAVNLLCLNALCLATGGQLLRGDYLPLLRPATLVTRIETDQSDEDFMEGGDGFRCCPDHRLQMQWPVGEAGLWLCGTRGAVRRLTVELRAGGITKRIDFDLAGAAPLAPSAAPLLGYLYAQQRYAAVLRDGAAMGLELAAVRADLAVRYGFCSPEASLLMLYEPAQFVENGVDCPEDHPVHSAWKALRAAGAAGSTEGDLGQPKTADQMQAVAKLAEDLRQYMRQPLPPAQPAKKLRGMMPGLGCAGGSRPRTGGADREAARGGGPRARRSLGAAAAAPAAARLEACDSEDDSCGQEEEESRGRGASDSDGDAAGAAVDS
;
A
#
# COMPACT_ATOMS: atom_id res chain seq x y z
N ARG A 1 -30.51 8.44 -16.00
CA ARG A 1 -29.72 8.99 -17.12
C ARG A 1 -28.47 9.63 -16.51
N THR A 2 -27.28 9.23 -16.94
CA THR A 2 -26.01 9.81 -16.44
C THR A 2 -25.93 11.28 -16.83
N ARG A 3 -25.54 12.13 -15.88
CA ARG A 3 -25.34 13.57 -16.06
C ARG A 3 -23.90 13.90 -15.70
N PHE A 4 -23.30 14.82 -16.44
CA PHE A 4 -21.92 15.24 -16.26
C PHE A 4 -21.88 16.72 -15.91
N GLU A 5 -20.97 17.04 -14.99
CA GLU A 5 -20.52 18.41 -14.77
C GLU A 5 -19.04 18.48 -15.09
N VAL A 6 -18.62 19.61 -15.66
CA VAL A 6 -17.23 19.84 -16.05
C VAL A 6 -16.76 21.09 -15.33
N GLY A 7 -15.78 20.90 -14.47
CA GLY A 7 -15.02 21.96 -13.83
C GLY A 7 -13.59 21.98 -14.37
N THR A 8 -13.00 23.16 -14.44
CA THR A 8 -11.58 23.34 -14.74
C THR A 8 -10.94 24.13 -13.61
N PHE A 9 -9.69 23.81 -13.32
CA PHE A 9 -8.86 24.54 -12.37
C PHE A 9 -7.46 24.70 -12.95
N GLY A 10 -6.86 25.83 -12.64
CA GLY A 10 -5.55 26.26 -13.11
C GLY A 10 -5.01 27.30 -12.15
N ILE A 11 -4.83 28.55 -12.59
CA ILE A 11 -4.60 29.68 -11.65
C ILE A 11 -5.89 30.05 -10.93
N GLY A 12 -7.03 29.94 -11.62
CA GLY A 12 -8.36 30.06 -11.04
C GLY A 12 -9.13 28.76 -11.16
N PHE A 13 -10.40 28.77 -10.75
CA PHE A 13 -11.33 27.68 -11.07
C PHE A 13 -12.59 28.22 -11.74
N GLN A 14 -13.17 27.40 -12.61
CA GLN A 14 -14.40 27.72 -13.30
C GLN A 14 -15.22 26.45 -13.55
N GLN A 15 -16.52 26.54 -13.28
CA GLN A 15 -17.49 25.57 -13.79
C GLN A 15 -17.75 25.88 -15.27
N VAL A 16 -17.40 24.94 -16.14
CA VAL A 16 -17.53 25.07 -17.60
C VAL A 16 -18.90 24.58 -18.06
N LEU A 17 -19.41 23.51 -17.43
CA LEU A 17 -20.63 22.85 -17.86
C LEU A 17 -21.36 22.21 -16.67
N ALA A 18 -22.69 22.24 -16.68
CA ALA A 18 -23.54 21.67 -15.64
C ALA A 18 -24.66 20.80 -16.25
N SER A 19 -24.98 19.67 -15.60
CA SER A 19 -26.07 18.75 -15.96
C SER A 19 -26.10 18.30 -17.44
N ALA A 20 -24.92 18.12 -18.04
CA ALA A 20 -24.77 17.82 -19.46
C ALA A 20 -24.81 16.32 -19.79
N THR A 21 -24.99 16.04 -21.07
CA THR A 21 -24.77 14.72 -21.66
C THR A 21 -23.28 14.44 -21.86
N ALA A 22 -22.92 13.17 -22.08
CA ALA A 22 -21.53 12.79 -22.34
C ALA A 22 -20.95 13.49 -23.58
N ALA A 23 -21.73 13.63 -24.65
CA ALA A 23 -21.28 14.28 -25.88
C ALA A 23 -20.97 15.78 -25.67
N GLU A 24 -21.82 16.47 -24.91
CA GLU A 24 -21.61 17.87 -24.54
C GLU A 24 -20.39 18.04 -23.63
N ALA A 25 -20.20 17.13 -22.66
CA ALA A 25 -19.03 17.14 -21.78
C ALA A 25 -17.72 16.94 -22.57
N ILE A 26 -17.68 16.01 -23.53
CA ILE A 26 -16.51 15.78 -24.39
C ILE A 26 -16.21 17.02 -25.25
N ALA A 27 -17.25 17.63 -25.83
CA ALA A 27 -17.10 18.84 -26.62
C ALA A 27 -16.57 20.01 -25.78
N ALA A 28 -17.08 20.19 -24.55
CA ALA A 28 -16.62 21.21 -23.63
C ALA A 28 -15.15 20.99 -23.22
N LEU A 29 -14.77 19.76 -22.84
CA LEU A 29 -13.39 19.42 -22.49
C LEU A 29 -12.41 19.67 -23.65
N SER A 30 -12.83 19.40 -24.88
CA SER A 30 -12.00 19.63 -26.07
C SER A 30 -11.76 21.12 -26.37
N ALA A 31 -12.58 22.00 -25.82
CA ALA A 31 -12.49 23.46 -25.99
C ALA A 31 -11.73 24.16 -24.85
N VAL A 32 -11.35 23.43 -23.79
CA VAL A 32 -10.63 24.00 -22.65
C VAL A 32 -9.22 24.41 -23.07
N SER A 33 -8.88 25.68 -22.84
CA SER A 33 -7.53 26.21 -23.01
C SER A 33 -6.75 26.21 -21.70
N TYR A 34 -5.46 25.89 -21.78
CA TYR A 34 -4.53 26.02 -20.65
C TYR A 34 -4.38 27.49 -20.22
N ASP A 35 -4.49 27.77 -18.93
CA ASP A 35 -4.49 29.13 -18.36
C ASP A 35 -3.17 29.54 -17.70
N GLY A 36 -2.13 28.70 -17.77
CA GLY A 36 -0.77 29.04 -17.35
C GLY A 36 -0.32 28.51 -15.98
N GLY A 37 -1.12 27.71 -15.27
CA GLY A 37 -0.69 27.11 -14.00
C GLY A 37 -1.63 26.05 -13.43
N THR A 38 -1.30 25.54 -12.24
CA THR A 38 -2.14 24.60 -11.49
C THR A 38 -2.08 24.93 -10.01
N ASP A 39 -3.24 25.29 -9.45
CA ASP A 39 -3.49 25.54 -8.03
C ASP A 39 -4.41 24.43 -7.48
N LEU A 40 -3.83 23.43 -6.82
CA LEU A 40 -4.62 22.37 -6.20
C LEU A 40 -5.39 22.87 -4.98
N GLY A 41 -4.96 23.96 -4.34
CA GLY A 41 -5.68 24.61 -3.24
C GLY A 41 -7.07 25.15 -3.65
N SER A 42 -7.31 25.37 -4.94
CA SER A 42 -8.63 25.77 -5.46
C SER A 42 -9.63 24.61 -5.54
N LEU A 43 -9.15 23.37 -5.47
CA LEU A 43 -9.95 22.16 -5.66
C LEU A 43 -11.15 22.08 -4.69
N PRO A 44 -11.03 22.35 -3.37
CA PRO A 44 -12.17 22.29 -2.47
C PRO A 44 -13.31 23.22 -2.89
N ALA A 45 -12.99 24.45 -3.30
CA ALA A 45 -13.96 25.46 -3.74
C ALA A 45 -14.60 25.12 -5.08
N LEU A 46 -13.82 24.57 -6.03
CA LEU A 46 -14.38 24.05 -7.28
C LEU A 46 -15.38 22.94 -7.01
N LEU A 47 -14.99 21.98 -6.18
CA LEU A 47 -15.84 20.85 -5.81
C LEU A 47 -17.11 21.27 -5.06
N ASP A 48 -17.08 22.38 -4.28
CA ASP A 48 -18.28 22.97 -3.66
C ASP A 48 -19.19 23.66 -4.67
N ALA A 49 -18.64 24.19 -5.76
CA ALA A 49 -19.41 24.82 -6.82
C ALA A 49 -20.09 23.81 -7.75
N LEU A 50 -19.60 22.57 -7.80
CA LEU A 50 -20.22 21.48 -8.57
C LEU A 50 -21.41 20.89 -7.81
N ALA A 51 -22.41 20.41 -8.55
CA ALA A 51 -23.52 19.69 -7.95
C ALA A 51 -23.05 18.37 -7.31
N PRO A 52 -23.80 17.84 -6.34
CA PRO A 52 -23.51 16.54 -5.75
C PRO A 52 -23.38 15.44 -6.81
N ALA A 53 -22.24 14.75 -6.80
CA ALA A 53 -21.94 13.67 -7.73
C ALA A 53 -21.88 12.31 -7.00
N ASP A 54 -21.99 11.22 -7.76
CA ASP A 54 -21.75 9.88 -7.25
C ASP A 54 -20.25 9.53 -7.22
N ALA A 55 -19.49 10.10 -8.16
CA ALA A 55 -18.05 9.95 -8.29
C ALA A 55 -17.45 11.16 -9.01
N ILE A 56 -16.17 11.45 -8.77
CA ILE A 56 -15.46 12.59 -9.34
C ILE A 56 -14.19 12.09 -10.04
N LEU A 57 -13.97 12.52 -11.28
CA LEU A 57 -12.74 12.25 -12.01
C LEU A 57 -11.86 13.49 -12.01
N LEU A 58 -10.67 13.36 -11.42
CA LEU A 58 -9.66 14.41 -11.40
C LEU A 58 -8.57 14.09 -12.41
N PHE A 59 -8.44 14.95 -13.41
CA PHE A 59 -7.34 14.91 -14.38
C PHE A 59 -6.33 15.99 -13.98
N SER A 60 -5.17 15.57 -13.50
CA SER A 60 -4.11 16.48 -13.06
C SER A 60 -2.76 15.77 -13.14
N ASP A 61 -1.70 16.52 -13.36
CA ASP A 61 -0.34 16.05 -13.11
C ASP A 61 0.02 16.11 -11.61
N GLY A 62 -0.88 16.57 -10.73
CA GLY A 62 -0.66 16.61 -9.28
C GLY A 62 0.44 17.57 -8.84
N MET A 63 0.98 18.39 -9.75
CA MET A 63 1.96 19.41 -9.40
C MET A 63 1.23 20.70 -9.04
N ASP A 64 1.23 21.07 -7.76
CA ASP A 64 0.84 22.41 -7.35
C ASP A 64 2.06 23.33 -7.46
N ASN A 65 1.93 24.44 -8.17
CA ASN A 65 2.98 25.45 -8.29
C ASN A 65 3.40 26.04 -6.93
N LEU A 66 2.58 25.89 -5.90
CA LEU A 66 2.78 26.39 -4.55
C LEU A 66 2.96 25.28 -3.51
N ASP A 67 3.14 24.02 -3.94
CA ASP A 67 3.34 22.83 -3.09
C ASP A 67 2.31 22.69 -1.95
N ARG A 68 1.08 23.16 -2.21
CA ARG A 68 -0.03 23.03 -1.26
C ARG A 68 -0.70 21.68 -1.45
N ARG A 69 -1.13 21.09 -0.34
CA ARG A 69 -1.92 19.85 -0.34
C ARG A 69 -3.40 20.20 -0.16
N PRO A 70 -4.28 19.87 -1.12
CA PRO A 70 -5.69 20.15 -0.97
C PRO A 70 -6.28 19.35 0.19
N GLN A 71 -6.94 20.06 1.11
CA GLN A 71 -7.77 19.43 2.12
C GLN A 71 -9.20 19.38 1.58
N VAL A 72 -9.59 18.20 1.09
CA VAL A 72 -10.98 17.98 0.67
C VAL A 72 -11.76 17.50 1.89
N GLY A 73 -12.73 18.30 2.33
CA GLY A 73 -13.57 17.93 3.46
C GLY A 73 -14.35 16.64 3.19
N THR A 74 -14.56 15.83 4.23
CA THR A 74 -15.46 14.67 4.23
C THR A 74 -16.78 15.02 4.93
N PRO A 75 -17.93 14.46 4.50
CA PRO A 75 -18.12 13.45 3.45
C PRO A 75 -18.38 14.07 2.05
N ARG A 76 -17.60 13.64 1.06
CA ARG A 76 -17.81 13.94 -0.38
C ARG A 76 -17.81 12.66 -1.21
N ALA A 77 -18.22 12.76 -2.47
CA ALA A 77 -18.10 11.66 -3.42
C ALA A 77 -16.62 11.24 -3.60
N PRO A 78 -16.35 9.94 -3.85
CA PRO A 78 -14.98 9.47 -4.09
C PRO A 78 -14.34 10.19 -5.29
N ILE A 79 -13.10 10.66 -5.08
CA ILE A 79 -12.30 11.33 -6.11
C ILE A 79 -11.30 10.33 -6.69
N HIS A 80 -11.51 9.97 -7.94
CA HIS A 80 -10.60 9.13 -8.70
C HIS A 80 -9.65 10.00 -9.50
N CYS A 81 -8.35 9.86 -9.27
CA CYS A 81 -7.34 10.63 -9.97
C CYS A 81 -6.81 9.85 -11.16
N VAL A 82 -6.77 10.48 -12.33
CA VAL A 82 -6.23 9.90 -13.56
C VAL A 82 -4.78 10.34 -13.73
N ALA A 83 -3.86 9.37 -13.70
CA ALA A 83 -2.42 9.59 -13.71
C ALA A 83 -1.75 8.90 -14.91
N ASP A 84 -2.16 9.31 -16.12
CA ASP A 84 -1.68 8.72 -17.38
C ASP A 84 -0.37 9.33 -17.90
N GLN A 85 0.13 10.40 -17.26
CA GLN A 85 1.39 11.04 -17.64
C GLN A 85 2.57 10.61 -16.73
N PRO A 86 3.80 10.55 -17.26
CA PRO A 86 4.97 10.11 -16.48
C PRO A 86 5.44 11.14 -15.44
N ALA A 87 5.14 12.43 -15.64
CA ALA A 87 5.56 13.52 -14.77
C ALA A 87 4.57 13.82 -13.63
N VAL A 88 3.64 12.90 -13.35
CA VAL A 88 2.57 13.13 -12.37
C VAL A 88 3.11 12.96 -10.94
N ASN A 89 2.73 13.85 -10.03
CA ASN A 89 2.93 13.69 -8.59
C ASN A 89 1.96 12.64 -8.04
N LEU A 90 2.38 11.39 -8.16
CA LEU A 90 1.61 10.22 -7.75
C LEU A 90 1.30 10.23 -6.24
N LEU A 91 2.19 10.77 -5.42
CA LEU A 91 1.99 10.82 -3.96
C LEU A 91 0.80 11.73 -3.62
N CYS A 92 0.74 12.93 -4.20
CA CYS A 92 -0.35 13.86 -3.95
C CYS A 92 -1.70 13.31 -4.44
N LEU A 93 -1.75 12.77 -5.66
CA LEU A 93 -3.00 12.23 -6.21
C LEU A 93 -3.47 10.98 -5.47
N ASN A 94 -2.54 10.09 -5.10
CA ASN A 94 -2.88 8.90 -4.31
C ASN A 94 -3.41 9.30 -2.93
N ALA A 95 -2.81 10.31 -2.30
CA ALA A 95 -3.28 10.81 -1.01
C ALA A 95 -4.73 11.30 -1.08
N LEU A 96 -5.07 12.06 -2.13
CA LEU A 96 -6.42 12.56 -2.36
C LEU A 96 -7.43 11.44 -2.62
N CYS A 97 -7.06 10.45 -3.43
CA CYS A 97 -7.89 9.27 -3.66
C CYS A 97 -8.18 8.53 -2.35
N LEU A 98 -7.15 8.27 -1.54
CA LEU A 98 -7.30 7.54 -0.29
C LEU A 98 -8.16 8.30 0.73
N ALA A 99 -8.01 9.61 0.83
CA ALA A 99 -8.82 10.43 1.75
C ALA A 99 -10.32 10.38 1.41
N THR A 100 -10.66 10.27 0.13
CA THR A 100 -12.04 10.31 -0.37
C THR A 100 -12.63 8.92 -0.69
N GLY A 101 -11.84 7.85 -0.54
CA GLY A 101 -12.25 6.50 -0.94
C GLY A 101 -12.25 6.26 -2.45
N GLY A 102 -11.64 7.16 -3.22
CA GLY A 102 -11.43 7.01 -4.65
C GLY A 102 -10.20 6.15 -5.00
N GLN A 103 -9.84 6.14 -6.29
CA GLN A 103 -8.76 5.29 -6.81
C GLN A 103 -7.86 6.06 -7.76
N LEU A 104 -6.57 5.74 -7.71
CA LEU A 104 -5.60 6.21 -8.70
C LEU A 104 -5.67 5.32 -9.94
N LEU A 105 -6.03 5.90 -11.08
CA LEU A 105 -6.25 5.20 -12.34
C LEU A 105 -5.07 5.46 -13.27
N ARG A 106 -4.55 4.38 -13.88
CA ARG A 106 -3.45 4.44 -14.86
C ARG A 106 -3.70 3.46 -15.98
N GLY A 107 -4.20 3.96 -17.12
CA GLY A 107 -4.53 3.15 -18.29
C GLY A 107 -5.68 2.14 -18.15
N ASP A 108 -6.06 1.74 -16.92
CA ASP A 108 -7.26 0.96 -16.63
C ASP A 108 -8.29 1.81 -15.89
N TYR A 109 -9.45 1.98 -16.53
CA TYR A 109 -10.58 2.78 -16.06
C TYR A 109 -11.80 1.93 -15.70
N LEU A 110 -11.72 0.60 -15.90
CA LEU A 110 -12.80 -0.32 -15.54
C LEU A 110 -13.25 -0.20 -14.08
N PRO A 111 -12.38 0.10 -13.10
CA PRO A 111 -12.82 0.26 -11.72
C PRO A 111 -13.86 1.38 -11.52
N LEU A 112 -13.90 2.40 -12.39
CA LEU A 112 -14.91 3.47 -12.35
C LEU A 112 -16.31 3.01 -12.73
N LEU A 113 -16.40 1.97 -13.56
CA LEU A 113 -17.67 1.43 -14.03
C LEU A 113 -18.34 0.54 -12.98
N ARG A 114 -17.61 0.18 -11.93
CA ARG A 114 -18.11 -0.65 -10.85
C ARG A 114 -18.62 0.26 -9.72
N PRO A 115 -19.84 0.03 -9.20
CA PRO A 115 -20.30 0.72 -8.00
C PRO A 115 -19.31 0.46 -6.86
N ALA A 116 -18.68 1.52 -6.35
CA ALA A 116 -17.84 1.41 -5.17
C ALA A 116 -18.74 1.36 -3.93
N THR A 117 -18.53 0.35 -3.09
CA THR A 117 -19.05 0.35 -1.72
C THR A 117 -17.97 0.91 -0.81
N LEU A 118 -18.31 1.92 -0.02
CA LEU A 118 -17.39 2.62 0.86
C LEU A 118 -17.87 2.47 2.30
N VAL A 119 -16.96 2.22 3.23
CA VAL A 119 -17.19 2.57 4.64
C VAL A 119 -16.93 4.06 4.78
N THR A 120 -17.97 4.81 5.13
CA THR A 120 -17.92 6.27 5.27
C THR A 120 -17.72 6.71 6.71
N ARG A 121 -18.19 5.89 7.67
CA ARG A 121 -18.11 6.21 9.09
C ARG A 121 -18.02 4.95 9.93
N ILE A 122 -17.24 5.03 11.00
CA ILE A 122 -17.19 4.04 12.06
C ILE A 122 -17.42 4.80 13.36
N GLU A 123 -18.45 4.45 14.12
CA GLU A 123 -18.80 5.05 15.41
C GLU A 123 -18.74 3.98 16.51
N THR A 124 -18.43 4.42 17.72
CA THR A 124 -18.43 3.55 18.91
C THR A 124 -19.27 4.17 20.02
N ASP A 125 -19.61 3.38 21.03
CA ASP A 125 -20.26 3.86 22.25
C ASP A 125 -19.29 4.47 23.28
N GLN A 126 -17.99 4.53 22.98
CA GLN A 126 -16.98 5.18 23.82
C GLN A 126 -17.00 6.70 23.59
N SER A 127 -16.88 7.48 24.67
CA SER A 127 -16.78 8.94 24.59
C SER A 127 -15.37 9.38 24.17
N ASP A 128 -15.26 10.59 23.60
CA ASP A 128 -13.96 11.17 23.24
C ASP A 128 -13.05 11.39 24.47
N GLU A 129 -13.64 11.63 25.64
CA GLU A 129 -12.94 11.79 26.92
C GLU A 129 -12.29 10.47 27.37
N ASP A 130 -13.05 9.36 27.33
CA ASP A 130 -12.56 8.02 27.64
C ASP A 130 -11.40 7.59 26.72
N PHE A 131 -11.37 8.10 25.50
CA PHE A 131 -10.32 7.82 24.54
C PHE A 131 -8.99 8.50 24.89
N MET A 132 -9.05 9.71 25.44
CA MET A 132 -7.87 10.54 25.74
C MET A 132 -7.20 10.14 27.06
N GLU A 133 -7.99 9.66 28.04
CA GLU A 133 -7.50 9.39 29.40
C GLU A 133 -7.05 7.94 29.62
N GLY A 134 -7.44 7.00 28.74
CA GLY A 134 -7.22 5.56 28.92
C GLY A 134 -6.33 4.90 27.86
N GLY A 135 -5.33 4.12 28.29
CA GLY A 135 -4.59 3.20 27.42
C GLY A 135 -5.44 2.05 26.84
N ASP A 136 -6.69 1.93 27.28
CA ASP A 136 -7.68 0.90 26.91
C ASP A 136 -8.73 1.41 25.87
N GLY A 137 -8.39 2.48 25.14
CA GLY A 137 -9.25 2.98 24.06
C GLY A 137 -9.40 1.98 22.89
N PHE A 138 -10.58 1.96 22.27
CA PHE A 138 -10.81 1.17 21.07
C PHE A 138 -9.90 1.63 19.93
N ARG A 139 -9.16 0.69 19.35
CA ARG A 139 -8.27 0.97 18.21
C ARG A 139 -8.59 -0.01 17.12
N CYS A 140 -9.07 0.48 15.98
CA CYS A 140 -9.37 -0.34 14.82
C CYS A 140 -8.50 0.02 13.62
N CYS A 141 -8.45 -0.91 12.66
CA CYS A 141 -7.92 -0.73 11.33
C CYS A 141 -9.02 -1.19 10.35
N PRO A 142 -9.52 -0.33 9.46
CA PRO A 142 -9.18 1.08 9.28
C PRO A 142 -9.47 1.98 10.50
N ASP A 143 -8.69 3.05 10.67
CA ASP A 143 -8.76 3.91 11.83
C ASP A 143 -9.92 4.91 11.73
N HIS A 144 -10.97 4.68 12.52
CA HIS A 144 -12.19 5.49 12.54
C HIS A 144 -11.95 6.98 12.79
N ARG A 145 -10.84 7.35 13.43
CA ARG A 145 -10.52 8.73 13.82
C ARG A 145 -10.08 9.60 12.66
N LEU A 146 -9.65 8.98 11.56
CA LEU A 146 -9.09 9.70 10.41
C LEU A 146 -10.16 10.37 9.54
N GLN A 147 -11.45 10.11 9.80
CA GLN A 147 -12.58 10.64 9.02
C GLN A 147 -12.43 10.41 7.50
N MET A 148 -11.76 9.32 7.13
CA MET A 148 -11.52 8.90 5.75
C MET A 148 -12.63 7.96 5.29
N GLN A 149 -12.72 7.74 3.98
CA GLN A 149 -13.59 6.73 3.40
C GLN A 149 -12.77 5.54 2.93
N TRP A 150 -13.23 4.32 3.25
CA TRP A 150 -12.48 3.10 2.92
C TRP A 150 -13.25 2.25 1.90
N PRO A 151 -12.66 1.97 0.74
CA PRO A 151 -13.31 1.13 -0.26
C PRO A 151 -13.39 -0.32 0.22
N VAL A 152 -14.56 -0.92 0.03
CA VAL A 152 -14.82 -2.33 0.26
C VAL A 152 -14.48 -3.09 -1.01
N GLY A 153 -13.43 -3.91 -0.95
CA GLY A 153 -12.97 -4.72 -2.07
C GLY A 153 -13.84 -5.96 -2.31
N GLU A 154 -13.50 -6.75 -3.34
CA GLU A 154 -14.21 -8.00 -3.66
C GLU A 154 -14.19 -9.02 -2.50
N ALA A 155 -13.10 -9.04 -1.73
CA ALA A 155 -12.95 -9.87 -0.53
C ALA A 155 -13.65 -9.29 0.72
N GLY A 156 -14.35 -8.16 0.58
CA GLY A 156 -14.87 -7.38 1.68
C GLY A 156 -13.83 -6.48 2.34
N LEU A 157 -14.22 -5.90 3.48
CA LEU A 157 -13.35 -5.11 4.35
C LEU A 157 -13.36 -5.71 5.75
N TRP A 158 -12.17 -5.93 6.30
CA TRP A 158 -12.02 -6.38 7.67
C TRP A 158 -11.84 -5.17 8.59
N LEU A 159 -12.65 -5.12 9.65
CA LEU A 159 -12.46 -4.19 10.77
C LEU A 159 -11.82 -4.96 11.92
N CYS A 160 -10.55 -4.68 12.18
CA CYS A 160 -9.78 -5.42 13.20
C CYS A 160 -9.22 -4.46 14.23
N GLY A 161 -9.26 -4.82 15.51
CA GLY A 161 -8.93 -3.88 16.56
C GLY A 161 -8.77 -4.48 17.94
N THR A 162 -8.31 -3.64 18.87
CA THR A 162 -8.41 -3.89 20.30
C THR A 162 -9.73 -3.31 20.79
N ARG A 163 -10.59 -4.17 21.38
CA ARG A 163 -11.95 -3.79 21.81
C ARG A 163 -11.96 -2.69 22.86
N GLY A 164 -11.06 -2.77 23.84
CA GLY A 164 -11.13 -1.90 25.02
C GLY A 164 -12.48 -2.04 25.75
N ALA A 165 -13.01 -0.90 26.20
CA ALA A 165 -14.31 -0.79 26.86
C ALA A 165 -15.54 -0.74 25.92
N VAL A 166 -15.32 -0.65 24.59
CA VAL A 166 -16.40 -0.53 23.60
C VAL A 166 -17.30 -1.76 23.59
N ARG A 167 -18.61 -1.54 23.67
CA ARG A 167 -19.63 -2.59 23.61
C ARG A 167 -20.40 -2.57 22.30
N ARG A 168 -20.48 -1.41 21.63
CA ARG A 168 -21.20 -1.25 20.37
C ARG A 168 -20.31 -0.58 19.34
N LEU A 169 -20.27 -1.19 18.16
CA LEU A 169 -19.61 -0.63 16.99
C LEU A 169 -20.67 -0.42 15.90
N THR A 170 -20.82 0.80 15.42
CA THR A 170 -21.63 1.09 14.23
C THR A 170 -20.70 1.33 13.05
N VAL A 171 -21.06 0.76 11.90
CA VAL A 171 -20.40 1.03 10.62
C VAL A 171 -21.43 1.57 9.63
N GLU A 172 -21.13 2.70 9.02
CA GLU A 172 -21.91 3.26 7.92
C GLU A 172 -21.27 2.88 6.58
N LEU A 173 -22.07 2.25 5.73
CA LEU A 173 -21.71 1.85 4.37
C LEU A 173 -22.49 2.68 3.37
N ARG A 174 -21.80 3.14 2.32
CA ARG A 174 -22.40 3.82 1.19
C ARG A 174 -22.10 3.07 -0.10
N ALA A 175 -23.14 2.78 -0.89
CA ALA A 175 -23.02 2.22 -2.23
C ALA A 175 -23.86 3.07 -3.19
N GLY A 176 -23.19 3.96 -3.93
CA GLY A 176 -23.86 5.00 -4.73
C GLY A 176 -24.71 5.93 -3.85
N GLY A 177 -26.01 6.02 -4.14
CA GLY A 177 -26.98 6.79 -3.35
C GLY A 177 -27.54 6.06 -2.13
N ILE A 178 -27.23 4.78 -1.94
CA ILE A 178 -27.75 3.98 -0.82
C ILE A 178 -26.78 4.07 0.35
N THR A 179 -27.30 4.42 1.53
CA THR A 179 -26.55 4.40 2.79
C THR A 179 -27.18 3.37 3.73
N LYS A 180 -26.36 2.50 4.30
CA LYS A 180 -26.78 1.47 5.25
C LYS A 180 -25.91 1.52 6.50
N ARG A 181 -26.58 1.55 7.65
CA ARG A 181 -25.96 1.44 8.97
C ARG A 181 -25.99 -0.01 9.42
N ILE A 182 -24.85 -0.53 9.87
CA ILE A 182 -24.72 -1.86 10.47
C ILE A 182 -24.23 -1.70 11.90
N ASP A 183 -24.99 -2.25 12.84
CA ASP A 183 -24.65 -2.23 14.25
C ASP A 183 -24.11 -3.60 14.68
N PHE A 184 -22.97 -3.59 15.34
CA PHE A 184 -22.30 -4.76 15.89
C PHE A 184 -22.33 -4.68 17.42
N ASP A 185 -22.92 -5.70 18.05
CA ASP A 185 -22.84 -5.91 19.49
C ASP A 185 -21.54 -6.68 19.82
N LEU A 186 -20.56 -5.95 20.35
CA LEU A 186 -19.27 -6.51 20.76
C LEU A 186 -19.31 -7.11 22.17
N ALA A 187 -20.34 -6.82 22.97
CA ALA A 187 -20.54 -7.45 24.27
C ALA A 187 -21.09 -8.87 24.11
N GLY A 188 -21.98 -9.08 23.14
CA GLY A 188 -22.53 -10.38 22.77
C GLY A 188 -21.67 -11.21 21.80
N ALA A 189 -20.51 -10.69 21.37
CA ALA A 189 -19.65 -11.37 20.40
C ALA A 189 -19.09 -12.69 20.95
N ALA A 190 -19.25 -13.77 20.19
CA ALA A 190 -18.77 -15.09 20.58
C ALA A 190 -17.23 -15.13 20.64
N PRO A 191 -16.63 -15.53 21.78
CA PRO A 191 -15.19 -15.74 21.84
C PRO A 191 -14.83 -16.95 20.98
N LEU A 192 -13.83 -16.79 20.12
CA LEU A 192 -13.26 -17.90 19.38
C LEU A 192 -12.37 -18.75 20.28
N ALA A 193 -12.25 -20.03 19.94
CA ALA A 193 -11.39 -20.96 20.68
C ALA A 193 -9.93 -20.45 20.70
N PRO A 194 -9.16 -20.69 21.77
CA PRO A 194 -7.75 -20.25 21.87
C PRO A 194 -6.87 -20.74 20.71
N SER A 195 -7.22 -21.86 20.09
CA SER A 195 -6.54 -22.39 18.90
C SER A 195 -6.64 -21.49 17.67
N ALA A 196 -7.66 -20.63 17.58
CA ALA A 196 -7.82 -19.65 16.51
C ALA A 196 -7.05 -18.34 16.77
N ALA A 197 -6.58 -18.12 18.00
CA ALA A 197 -5.90 -16.88 18.40
C ALA A 197 -4.68 -16.52 17.52
N PRO A 198 -3.80 -17.47 17.11
CA PRO A 198 -2.69 -17.15 16.23
C PRO A 198 -3.14 -16.61 14.86
N LEU A 199 -4.16 -17.24 14.26
CA LEU A 199 -4.69 -16.82 12.96
C LEU A 199 -5.30 -15.41 13.02
N LEU A 200 -6.07 -15.13 14.08
CA LEU A 200 -6.62 -13.80 14.32
C LEU A 200 -5.51 -12.76 14.56
N GLY A 201 -4.45 -13.15 15.26
CA GLY A 201 -3.26 -12.32 15.46
C GLY A 201 -2.56 -11.97 14.14
N TYR A 202 -2.38 -12.94 13.23
CA TYR A 202 -1.81 -12.68 11.91
C TYR A 202 -2.70 -11.80 11.05
N LEU A 203 -4.02 -12.06 11.05
CA LEU A 203 -4.98 -11.22 10.32
C LEU A 203 -4.96 -9.78 10.85
N TYR A 204 -4.94 -9.59 12.17
CA TYR A 204 -4.80 -8.28 12.78
C TYR A 204 -3.49 -7.58 12.36
N ALA A 205 -2.37 -8.29 12.44
CA ALA A 205 -1.05 -7.77 12.05
C ALA A 205 -1.02 -7.32 10.58
N GLN A 206 -1.56 -8.15 9.68
CA GLN A 206 -1.66 -7.83 8.26
C GLN A 206 -2.52 -6.58 8.02
N GLN A 207 -3.69 -6.49 8.66
CA GLN A 207 -4.58 -5.33 8.50
C GLN A 207 -3.97 -4.05 9.09
N ARG A 208 -3.27 -4.14 10.24
CA ARG A 208 -2.53 -2.98 10.78
C ARG A 208 -1.44 -2.50 9.84
N TYR A 209 -0.64 -3.43 9.31
CA TYR A 209 0.45 -3.09 8.40
C TYR A 209 -0.09 -2.43 7.12
N ALA A 210 -1.15 -2.99 6.53
CA ALA A 210 -1.81 -2.42 5.37
C ALA A 210 -2.42 -1.03 5.66
N ALA A 211 -2.99 -0.85 6.85
CA ALA A 211 -3.50 0.47 7.28
C ALA A 211 -2.38 1.49 7.40
N VAL A 212 -1.25 1.17 8.05
CA VAL A 212 -0.11 2.11 8.16
C VAL A 212 0.45 2.49 6.78
N LEU A 213 0.54 1.53 5.86
CA LEU A 213 0.95 1.81 4.48
C LEU A 213 0.01 2.81 3.81
N ARG A 214 -1.30 2.55 3.89
CA ARG A 214 -2.33 3.38 3.28
C ARG A 214 -2.39 4.77 3.93
N ASP A 215 -2.43 4.83 5.25
CA ASP A 215 -2.62 6.07 6.00
C ASP A 215 -1.37 6.95 5.92
N GLY A 216 -0.16 6.34 5.92
CA GLY A 216 1.08 7.06 5.62
C GLY A 216 1.08 7.67 4.23
N ALA A 217 0.62 6.93 3.21
CA ALA A 217 0.45 7.47 1.86
C ALA A 217 -0.62 8.58 1.80
N ALA A 218 -1.74 8.42 2.51
CA ALA A 218 -2.84 9.39 2.56
C ALA A 218 -2.42 10.71 3.21
N MET A 219 -1.60 10.66 4.25
CA MET A 219 -1.09 11.84 4.95
C MET A 219 0.23 12.37 4.35
N GLY A 220 0.81 11.63 3.41
CA GLY A 220 2.17 11.84 2.90
C GLY A 220 3.21 11.89 4.02
N LEU A 221 3.11 10.95 4.96
CA LEU A 221 4.02 10.72 6.06
C LEU A 221 4.86 9.47 5.80
N GLU A 222 6.16 9.55 6.04
CA GLU A 222 7.06 8.39 5.98
C GLU A 222 6.94 7.56 7.26
N LEU A 223 6.12 6.50 7.20
CA LEU A 223 5.88 5.59 8.32
C LEU A 223 6.71 4.29 8.22
N ALA A 224 7.86 4.32 7.54
CA ALA A 224 8.73 3.16 7.35
C ALA A 224 9.21 2.54 8.69
N ALA A 225 9.58 3.37 9.67
CA ALA A 225 9.99 2.88 10.99
C ALA A 225 8.87 2.14 11.73
N VAL A 226 7.63 2.64 11.65
CA VAL A 226 6.45 1.98 12.24
C VAL A 226 6.17 0.64 11.55
N ARG A 227 6.32 0.59 10.22
CA ARG A 227 6.15 -0.64 9.44
C ARG A 227 7.21 -1.69 9.79
N ALA A 228 8.46 -1.27 9.93
CA ALA A 228 9.54 -2.15 10.37
C ALA A 228 9.28 -2.72 11.77
N ASP A 229 8.87 -1.88 12.73
CA ASP A 229 8.52 -2.33 14.09
C ASP A 229 7.36 -3.35 14.07
N LEU A 230 6.31 -3.09 13.29
CA LEU A 230 5.19 -4.03 13.15
C LEU A 230 5.64 -5.37 12.54
N ALA A 231 6.44 -5.34 11.48
CA ALA A 231 6.92 -6.55 10.80
C ALA A 231 7.79 -7.40 11.72
N VAL A 232 8.68 -6.78 12.49
CA VAL A 232 9.51 -7.45 13.50
C VAL A 232 8.65 -8.00 14.64
N ARG A 233 7.72 -7.18 15.18
CA ARG A 233 6.89 -7.55 16.32
C ARG A 233 5.97 -8.74 16.06
N TYR A 234 5.43 -8.83 14.85
CA TYR A 234 4.51 -9.90 14.45
C TYR A 234 5.19 -11.00 13.61
N GLY A 235 6.47 -10.86 13.29
CA GLY A 235 7.28 -11.91 12.66
C GLY A 235 6.92 -12.21 11.21
N PHE A 236 6.62 -11.19 10.39
CA PHE A 236 6.36 -11.38 8.96
C PHE A 236 7.36 -10.64 8.08
N CYS A 237 7.59 -11.17 6.88
CA CYS A 237 8.44 -10.52 5.88
C CYS A 237 7.70 -9.36 5.21
N SER A 238 8.37 -8.22 5.09
CA SER A 238 7.90 -7.02 4.40
C SER A 238 9.05 -6.38 3.63
N PRO A 239 8.82 -5.33 2.82
CA PRO A 239 9.91 -4.57 2.20
C PRO A 239 10.96 -4.04 3.21
N GLU A 240 10.59 -3.86 4.48
CA GLU A 240 11.43 -3.36 5.57
C GLU A 240 11.99 -4.46 6.47
N ALA A 241 11.47 -5.69 6.40
CA ALA A 241 11.89 -6.80 7.24
C ALA A 241 12.06 -8.08 6.43
N SER A 242 13.27 -8.64 6.43
CA SER A 242 13.61 -9.87 5.72
C SER A 242 13.89 -11.01 6.70
N LEU A 243 13.49 -12.23 6.34
CA LEU A 243 13.86 -13.43 7.08
C LEU A 243 15.23 -13.91 6.62
N LEU A 244 16.19 -13.94 7.54
CA LEU A 244 17.52 -14.49 7.33
C LEU A 244 17.62 -15.87 8.01
N MET A 245 18.07 -16.87 7.27
CA MET A 245 18.37 -18.19 7.80
C MET A 245 19.89 -18.33 7.94
N LEU A 246 20.36 -18.49 9.18
CA LEU A 246 21.77 -18.56 9.51
C LEU A 246 22.10 -19.98 9.97
N TYR A 247 23.05 -20.62 9.31
CA TYR A 247 23.46 -22.00 9.56
C TYR A 247 24.91 -22.10 10.01
N GLU A 248 25.78 -21.21 9.52
CA GLU A 248 27.22 -21.27 9.76
C GLU A 248 27.67 -20.17 10.73
N PRO A 249 28.68 -20.42 11.58
CA PRO A 249 29.24 -19.42 12.50
C PRO A 249 29.60 -18.08 11.84
N ALA A 250 30.17 -18.12 10.63
CA ALA A 250 30.58 -16.94 9.88
C ALA A 250 29.39 -16.04 9.55
N GLN A 251 28.24 -16.63 9.19
CA GLN A 251 27.03 -15.89 8.84
C GLN A 251 26.48 -15.08 10.01
N PHE A 252 26.54 -15.61 11.24
CA PHE A 252 26.14 -14.86 12.44
C PHE A 252 27.06 -13.66 12.69
N VAL A 253 28.38 -13.82 12.49
CA VAL A 253 29.35 -12.73 12.66
C VAL A 253 29.18 -11.67 11.57
N GLU A 254 29.04 -12.07 10.31
CA GLU A 254 28.85 -11.16 9.16
C GLU A 254 27.59 -10.30 9.30
N ASN A 255 26.51 -10.87 9.82
CA ASN A 255 25.24 -10.16 10.00
C ASN A 255 25.13 -9.45 11.37
N GLY A 256 26.15 -9.55 12.23
CA GLY A 256 26.14 -8.96 13.57
C GLY A 256 25.04 -9.50 14.48
N VAL A 257 24.62 -10.75 14.28
CA VAL A 257 23.54 -11.41 15.03
C VAL A 257 24.15 -12.34 16.07
N ASP A 258 23.71 -12.23 17.32
CA ASP A 258 24.12 -13.16 18.37
C ASP A 258 23.55 -14.56 18.11
N CYS A 259 24.41 -15.58 18.16
CA CYS A 259 23.98 -16.97 17.99
C CYS A 259 23.33 -17.47 19.30
N PRO A 260 22.09 -17.99 19.27
CA PRO A 260 21.43 -18.54 20.47
C PRO A 260 22.25 -19.66 21.12
N GLU A 261 22.21 -19.78 22.46
CA GLU A 261 23.01 -20.76 23.21
C GLU A 261 22.72 -22.21 22.80
N ASP A 262 21.46 -22.51 22.50
CA ASP A 262 21.01 -23.85 22.09
C ASP A 262 21.28 -24.16 20.61
N HIS A 263 21.83 -23.21 19.84
CA HIS A 263 22.11 -23.43 18.41
C HIS A 263 23.35 -24.34 18.24
N PRO A 264 23.33 -25.33 17.34
CA PRO A 264 24.42 -26.31 17.19
C PRO A 264 25.78 -25.69 16.87
N VAL A 265 25.78 -24.48 16.30
CA VAL A 265 27.01 -23.75 15.94
C VAL A 265 27.44 -22.70 16.97
N HIS A 266 26.76 -22.59 18.11
CA HIS A 266 27.02 -21.56 19.13
C HIS A 266 28.45 -21.60 19.66
N SER A 267 28.99 -22.79 19.95
CA SER A 267 30.37 -22.96 20.45
C SER A 267 31.41 -22.50 19.41
N ALA A 268 31.19 -22.84 18.14
CA ALA A 268 32.03 -22.44 17.03
C ALA A 268 31.92 -20.94 16.73
N TRP A 269 30.72 -20.35 16.79
CA TRP A 269 30.49 -18.91 16.69
C TRP A 269 31.19 -18.14 17.82
N LYS A 270 31.07 -18.61 19.07
CA LYS A 270 31.72 -17.99 20.23
C LYS A 270 33.24 -18.01 20.09
N ALA A 271 33.81 -19.12 19.61
CA ALA A 271 35.24 -19.24 19.31
C ALA A 271 35.65 -18.30 18.16
N LEU A 272 34.85 -18.21 17.09
CA LEU A 272 35.10 -17.34 15.94
C LEU A 272 35.03 -15.86 16.33
N ARG A 273 34.04 -15.47 17.15
CA ARG A 273 33.90 -14.10 17.68
C ARG A 273 35.04 -13.75 18.65
N ALA A 274 35.48 -14.68 19.48
CA ALA A 274 36.65 -14.48 20.35
C ALA A 274 37.96 -14.36 19.55
N ALA A 275 38.10 -15.14 18.46
CA ALA A 275 39.24 -15.06 17.55
C ALA A 275 39.23 -13.76 16.72
N GLY A 276 38.05 -13.31 16.28
CA GLY A 276 37.86 -12.03 15.57
C GLY A 276 37.99 -10.80 16.48
N ALA A 277 37.68 -10.92 17.78
CA ALA A 277 37.97 -9.87 18.75
C ALA A 277 39.48 -9.65 18.97
N ALA A 278 40.33 -10.62 18.57
CA ALA A 278 41.78 -10.51 18.54
C ALA A 278 42.34 -10.17 17.14
N GLY A 279 41.49 -10.04 16.12
CA GLY A 279 41.92 -9.79 14.75
C GLY A 279 40.80 -9.26 13.86
N SER A 280 40.96 -8.00 13.45
CA SER A 280 40.21 -7.30 12.39
C SER A 280 38.86 -6.69 12.76
N THR A 281 38.91 -5.40 13.13
CA THR A 281 37.88 -4.40 12.79
C THR A 281 38.09 -3.88 11.36
N GLU A 282 38.21 -4.75 10.37
CA GLU A 282 38.15 -4.40 8.95
C GLU A 282 37.09 -5.26 8.27
N GLY A 283 35.84 -4.84 8.45
CA GLY A 283 34.73 -5.10 7.54
C GLY A 283 34.50 -3.86 6.68
N ASP A 284 34.27 -4.08 5.39
CA ASP A 284 34.52 -3.19 4.24
C ASP A 284 33.55 -1.99 4.04
N LEU A 285 32.94 -1.45 5.10
CA LEU A 285 32.04 -0.29 4.98
C LEU A 285 32.09 0.56 6.26
N GLY A 286 33.08 1.44 6.41
CA GLY A 286 32.97 2.52 7.41
C GLY A 286 34.23 3.10 8.04
N GLN A 287 35.45 2.65 7.72
CA GLN A 287 36.68 3.31 8.22
C GLN A 287 37.02 4.57 7.37
N PRO A 288 37.67 5.60 7.95
CA PRO A 288 38.17 6.74 7.19
C PRO A 288 39.12 6.23 6.10
N LYS A 289 38.78 6.54 4.85
CA LYS A 289 39.54 6.13 3.65
C LYS A 289 41.02 6.40 3.87
N THR A 290 41.87 5.39 3.65
CA THR A 290 43.33 5.58 3.65
C THR A 290 43.69 6.67 2.63
N ALA A 291 44.79 7.39 2.86
CA ALA A 291 45.19 8.51 1.99
C ALA A 291 45.27 8.09 0.50
N ASP A 292 45.71 6.85 0.24
CA ASP A 292 45.81 6.27 -1.09
C ASP A 292 44.42 6.01 -1.72
N GLN A 293 43.44 5.56 -0.93
CA GLN A 293 42.05 5.39 -1.38
C GLN A 293 41.36 6.73 -1.64
N MET A 294 41.63 7.75 -0.82
CA MET A 294 41.13 9.11 -1.09
C MET A 294 41.73 9.68 -2.37
N GLN A 295 43.01 9.41 -2.65
CA GLN A 295 43.68 9.87 -3.86
C GLN A 295 43.13 9.17 -5.11
N ALA A 296 42.81 7.88 -5.02
CA ALA A 296 42.14 7.13 -6.08
C ALA A 296 40.72 7.67 -6.35
N VAL A 297 39.94 7.96 -5.30
CA VAL A 297 38.58 8.53 -5.42
C VAL A 297 38.64 9.96 -5.97
N ALA A 298 39.60 10.78 -5.54
CA ALA A 298 39.79 12.13 -6.05
C ALA A 298 40.13 12.13 -7.55
N LYS A 299 41.00 11.20 -7.97
CA LYS A 299 41.33 11.01 -9.38
C LYS A 299 40.11 10.57 -10.19
N LEU A 300 39.33 9.62 -9.69
CA LEU A 300 38.11 9.16 -10.34
C LEU A 300 37.05 10.26 -10.45
N ALA A 301 36.92 11.10 -9.43
CA ALA A 301 35.99 12.24 -9.43
C ALA A 301 36.41 13.32 -10.43
N GLU A 302 37.71 13.55 -10.60
CA GLU A 302 38.22 14.48 -11.60
C GLU A 302 38.03 13.94 -13.02
N ASP A 303 38.29 12.64 -13.24
CA ASP A 303 38.02 11.95 -14.51
C ASP A 303 36.53 12.02 -14.87
N LEU A 304 35.63 11.86 -13.89
CA LEU A 304 34.18 11.96 -14.08
C LEU A 304 33.74 13.39 -14.39
N ARG A 305 34.30 14.41 -13.72
CA ARG A 305 34.05 15.83 -14.04
C ARG A 305 34.52 16.18 -15.44
N GLN A 306 35.68 15.66 -15.84
CA GLN A 306 36.22 15.86 -17.18
C GLN A 306 35.31 15.20 -18.22
N TYR A 307 34.82 13.98 -17.96
CA TYR A 307 33.84 13.30 -18.81
C TYR A 307 32.50 14.05 -18.90
N MET A 308 32.01 14.62 -17.80
CA MET A 308 30.77 15.41 -17.84
C MET A 308 30.92 16.74 -18.59
N ARG A 309 32.12 17.35 -18.59
CA ARG A 309 32.40 18.57 -19.36
C ARG A 309 32.67 18.31 -20.84
N GLN A 310 33.23 17.16 -21.16
CA GLN A 310 33.48 16.71 -22.52
C GLN A 310 33.14 15.22 -22.61
N PRO A 311 31.85 14.88 -22.83
CA PRO A 311 31.49 13.50 -23.06
C PRO A 311 32.24 13.03 -24.30
N LEU A 312 33.07 12.00 -24.13
CA LEU A 312 33.84 11.42 -25.23
C LEU A 312 32.87 11.11 -26.39
N PRO A 313 33.18 11.53 -27.64
CA PRO A 313 32.35 11.16 -28.77
C PRO A 313 32.28 9.63 -28.86
N PRO A 314 31.13 9.07 -29.30
CA PRO A 314 30.91 7.63 -29.30
C PRO A 314 32.07 6.93 -30.03
N ALA A 315 32.63 5.94 -29.35
CA ALA A 315 33.81 5.20 -29.78
C ALA A 315 33.68 4.80 -31.26
N GLN A 316 34.57 5.34 -32.11
CA GLN A 316 34.68 4.86 -33.47
C GLN A 316 35.08 3.38 -33.44
N PRO A 317 34.50 2.54 -34.30
CA PRO A 317 34.82 1.12 -34.34
C PRO A 317 36.32 0.93 -34.58
N ALA A 318 36.96 0.16 -33.70
CA ALA A 318 38.39 -0.05 -33.64
C ALA A 318 38.97 -0.37 -35.03
N LYS A 319 39.74 0.58 -35.59
CA LYS A 319 40.59 0.30 -36.76
C LYS A 319 41.68 -0.67 -36.33
N LYS A 320 41.71 -1.82 -37.01
CA LYS A 320 42.75 -2.85 -36.94
C LYS A 320 44.14 -2.20 -36.94
N LEU A 321 44.83 -2.23 -35.79
CA LEU A 321 46.23 -1.85 -35.73
C LEU A 321 47.06 -2.96 -36.36
N ARG A 322 47.47 -2.72 -37.60
CA ARG A 322 48.37 -3.56 -38.38
C ARG A 322 49.74 -2.87 -38.40
N GLY A 323 50.70 -3.48 -37.72
CA GLY A 323 52.15 -3.30 -37.93
C GLY A 323 52.78 -1.99 -37.46
N MET A 324 53.75 -2.08 -36.55
CA MET A 324 55.18 -1.84 -36.85
C MET A 324 55.98 -1.79 -35.53
N MET A 325 56.86 -2.78 -35.36
CA MET A 325 58.11 -2.69 -34.61
C MET A 325 59.09 -1.75 -35.35
N PRO A 326 60.01 -1.06 -34.65
CA PRO A 326 61.32 -1.64 -34.31
C PRO A 326 61.72 -1.29 -32.85
N GLY A 327 62.53 -2.02 -32.09
CA GLY A 327 63.57 -3.01 -32.38
C GLY A 327 64.79 -2.64 -31.52
N LEU A 328 65.24 -3.53 -30.62
CA LEU A 328 66.53 -3.60 -29.88
C LEU A 328 66.27 -4.43 -28.60
N GLY A 329 66.89 -5.56 -28.27
CA GLY A 329 67.94 -6.38 -28.84
C GLY A 329 68.47 -7.32 -27.74
N CYS A 330 68.73 -8.59 -28.07
CA CYS A 330 69.64 -9.55 -27.41
C CYS A 330 69.36 -9.94 -25.92
N ALA A 331 69.45 -11.19 -25.44
CA ALA A 331 70.17 -12.38 -25.86
C ALA A 331 69.65 -13.65 -25.14
N GLY A 332 69.91 -14.83 -25.73
CA GLY A 332 69.99 -16.16 -25.07
C GLY A 332 68.64 -16.89 -24.93
N GLY A 333 68.31 -17.88 -25.77
CA GLY A 333 68.78 -19.28 -25.69
C GLY A 333 67.86 -20.06 -24.74
N SER A 334 67.05 -21.06 -25.10
CA SER A 334 67.33 -22.24 -25.92
C SER A 334 65.99 -22.94 -26.29
N ARG A 335 65.96 -23.51 -27.49
CA ARG A 335 64.93 -24.38 -28.12
C ARG A 335 65.10 -25.86 -27.67
N PRO A 336 64.39 -26.89 -28.21
CA PRO A 336 63.09 -26.95 -28.91
C PRO A 336 62.20 -28.19 -28.56
N ARG A 337 61.09 -28.34 -29.33
CA ARG A 337 60.35 -29.55 -29.77
C ARG A 337 59.07 -29.91 -28.98
N THR A 338 57.93 -30.31 -29.57
CA THR A 338 57.50 -30.60 -30.96
C THR A 338 55.98 -30.88 -30.99
N GLY A 339 55.30 -30.50 -32.09
CA GLY A 339 54.12 -31.18 -32.70
C GLY A 339 52.75 -30.95 -32.04
N GLY A 340 51.62 -30.82 -32.73
CA GLY A 340 51.19 -30.84 -34.14
C GLY A 340 49.76 -30.23 -34.18
N ALA A 341 49.31 -29.55 -35.25
CA ALA A 341 48.45 -30.11 -36.30
C ALA A 341 47.41 -31.12 -35.74
N ASP A 342 46.10 -30.96 -35.82
CA ASP A 342 45.35 -30.68 -37.04
C ASP A 342 43.90 -30.22 -36.79
N ARG A 343 43.30 -29.74 -37.88
CA ARG A 343 41.91 -29.41 -38.16
C ARG A 343 40.88 -30.40 -37.59
N GLU A 344 39.73 -29.88 -37.14
CA GLU A 344 38.44 -30.36 -37.66
C GLU A 344 37.29 -29.38 -37.38
N ALA A 345 36.46 -29.19 -38.40
CA ALA A 345 35.25 -28.39 -38.39
C ALA A 345 34.04 -29.33 -38.25
N ALA A 346 33.14 -29.08 -37.32
CA ALA A 346 31.74 -29.52 -37.44
C ALA A 346 30.83 -28.92 -36.36
N ARG A 347 29.78 -28.25 -36.87
CA ARG A 347 28.37 -28.39 -36.44
C ARG A 347 27.94 -27.83 -35.07
N GLY A 348 27.02 -26.86 -35.18
CA GLY A 348 25.70 -26.98 -34.56
C GLY A 348 25.55 -26.42 -33.15
N GLY A 349 24.83 -25.32 -33.02
CA GLY A 349 24.38 -24.81 -31.72
C GLY A 349 23.41 -23.66 -31.88
N GLY A 350 22.12 -23.99 -32.00
CA GLY A 350 21.02 -23.02 -32.03
C GLY A 350 20.88 -22.21 -30.73
N PRO A 351 20.01 -21.19 -30.75
CA PRO A 351 19.88 -20.23 -29.66
C PRO A 351 19.24 -20.87 -28.42
N ARG A 352 19.86 -20.65 -27.26
CA ARG A 352 19.34 -21.02 -25.94
C ARG A 352 18.07 -20.22 -25.63
N ALA A 353 16.92 -20.88 -25.76
CA ALA A 353 15.71 -20.51 -25.05
C ALA A 353 15.91 -20.78 -23.54
N ARG A 354 15.71 -19.76 -22.70
CA ARG A 354 15.53 -19.95 -21.26
C ARG A 354 14.07 -20.35 -21.01
N ARG A 355 13.86 -21.63 -20.69
CA ARG A 355 12.69 -22.15 -19.98
C ARG A 355 13.13 -22.55 -18.57
N SER A 356 12.52 -21.97 -17.56
CA SER A 356 12.25 -22.53 -16.23
C SER A 356 11.78 -21.38 -15.33
N LEU A 357 10.73 -21.45 -14.52
CA LEU A 357 9.75 -22.48 -14.18
C LEU A 357 8.57 -21.68 -13.59
N GLY A 358 7.35 -21.99 -14.03
CA GLY A 358 6.14 -21.50 -13.37
C GLY A 358 5.69 -22.46 -12.27
N ALA A 359 5.03 -21.90 -11.25
CA ALA A 359 3.96 -22.46 -10.43
C ALA A 359 3.63 -21.39 -9.35
N ALA A 360 2.39 -21.07 -8.99
CA ALA A 360 1.12 -21.70 -9.29
C ALA A 360 -0.01 -20.65 -9.35
N ALA A 361 -0.93 -20.90 -10.27
CA ALA A 361 -2.23 -20.26 -10.36
C ALA A 361 -3.16 -20.77 -9.24
N ALA A 362 -3.96 -19.88 -8.67
CA ALA A 362 -5.19 -20.25 -7.99
C ALA A 362 -6.36 -19.80 -8.88
N ALA A 363 -7.06 -20.79 -9.46
CA ALA A 363 -8.32 -20.59 -10.16
C ALA A 363 -9.49 -20.57 -9.16
N PRO A 364 -10.60 -19.88 -9.49
CA PRO A 364 -11.75 -19.76 -8.60
C PRO A 364 -12.67 -20.99 -8.68
N ALA A 365 -13.17 -21.43 -7.52
CA ALA A 365 -14.22 -22.42 -7.42
C ALA A 365 -15.58 -21.76 -7.75
N ALA A 366 -16.12 -22.09 -8.92
CA ALA A 366 -17.51 -21.86 -9.27
C ALA A 366 -18.38 -22.90 -8.57
N ALA A 367 -19.17 -22.49 -7.59
CA ALA A 367 -20.27 -23.28 -7.08
C ALA A 367 -21.56 -22.86 -7.81
N ARG A 368 -22.04 -23.77 -8.67
CA ARG A 368 -23.41 -23.83 -9.21
C ARG A 368 -24.40 -23.80 -8.05
N LEU A 369 -25.27 -22.79 -8.00
CA LEU A 369 -26.56 -22.88 -7.34
C LEU A 369 -27.60 -23.11 -8.43
N GLU A 370 -28.08 -24.36 -8.49
CA GLU A 370 -29.24 -24.74 -9.28
C GLU A 370 -30.48 -24.05 -8.71
N ALA A 371 -31.27 -23.49 -9.61
CA ALA A 371 -32.62 -23.04 -9.35
C ALA A 371 -33.48 -24.25 -8.98
N CYS A 372 -34.07 -24.22 -7.77
CA CYS A 372 -35.25 -25.01 -7.49
C CYS A 372 -36.47 -24.14 -7.81
N ASP A 373 -37.07 -24.41 -8.96
CA ASP A 373 -38.47 -24.12 -9.23
C ASP A 373 -39.33 -24.91 -8.24
N SER A 374 -40.22 -24.20 -7.54
CA SER A 374 -41.44 -24.78 -6.99
C SER A 374 -42.51 -23.70 -6.99
N GLU A 375 -43.24 -23.65 -8.11
CA GLU A 375 -44.56 -23.06 -8.21
C GLU A 375 -45.59 -23.93 -7.47
N ASP A 376 -46.59 -23.25 -6.92
CA ASP A 376 -47.94 -23.71 -6.57
C ASP A 376 -48.12 -24.88 -5.58
N ASP A 377 -48.66 -24.55 -4.40
CA ASP A 377 -50.01 -25.05 -4.10
C ASP A 377 -50.76 -24.17 -3.08
N SER A 378 -52.00 -23.88 -3.42
CA SER A 378 -53.00 -23.22 -2.58
C SER A 378 -53.67 -24.24 -1.67
N CYS A 379 -54.01 -23.87 -0.43
CA CYS A 379 -55.32 -24.20 0.16
C CYS A 379 -55.40 -23.72 1.62
N GLY A 380 -56.60 -23.31 2.02
CA GLY A 380 -57.06 -23.56 3.39
C GLY A 380 -57.33 -22.31 4.22
N GLN A 381 -58.56 -21.83 4.13
CA GLN A 381 -59.24 -21.03 5.15
C GLN A 381 -59.42 -21.84 6.45
N GLU A 382 -59.60 -21.11 7.56
CA GLU A 382 -60.50 -21.35 8.72
C GLU A 382 -59.89 -20.59 9.92
N GLU A 383 -60.43 -19.41 10.27
CA GLU A 383 -61.44 -19.25 11.34
C GLU A 383 -61.08 -20.04 12.61
N GLU A 384 -60.64 -19.34 13.67
CA GLU A 384 -61.44 -19.34 14.90
C GLU A 384 -61.07 -18.23 15.87
N GLU A 385 -62.15 -17.60 16.30
CA GLU A 385 -62.35 -16.64 17.36
C GLU A 385 -62.04 -17.27 18.73
N SER A 386 -61.33 -16.57 19.63
CA SER A 386 -61.72 -16.60 21.04
C SER A 386 -61.07 -15.50 21.89
N ARG A 387 -61.99 -14.87 22.62
CA ARG A 387 -61.87 -13.83 23.63
C ARG A 387 -60.99 -14.25 24.81
N GLY A 388 -60.35 -13.26 25.44
CA GLY A 388 -59.81 -13.41 26.79
C GLY A 388 -59.53 -12.07 27.46
N ARG A 389 -60.53 -11.55 28.17
CA ARG A 389 -60.40 -10.44 29.13
C ARG A 389 -59.46 -10.84 30.27
N GLY A 390 -58.70 -9.88 30.80
CA GLY A 390 -57.97 -10.05 32.05
C GLY A 390 -57.41 -8.72 32.54
N ALA A 391 -58.23 -7.96 33.27
CA ALA A 391 -57.78 -6.88 34.15
C ALA A 391 -57.26 -7.48 35.45
N SER A 392 -56.19 -6.90 36.01
CA SER A 392 -55.95 -6.89 37.45
C SER A 392 -54.90 -5.84 37.80
N ASP A 393 -55.35 -4.90 38.63
CA ASP A 393 -54.57 -3.95 39.41
C ASP A 393 -53.57 -4.63 40.34
N SER A 394 -52.48 -3.95 40.64
CA SER A 394 -51.96 -3.90 42.01
C SER A 394 -51.17 -2.62 42.26
N ASP A 395 -51.76 -1.80 43.13
CA ASP A 395 -51.15 -0.72 43.88
C ASP A 395 -49.96 -1.19 44.73
N GLY A 396 -49.04 -0.27 44.99
CA GLY A 396 -47.90 -0.46 45.89
C GLY A 396 -47.20 0.86 46.22
N ASP A 397 -47.90 1.70 46.99
CA ASP A 397 -47.38 2.87 47.71
C ASP A 397 -46.25 2.50 48.70
N ALA A 398 -45.21 3.34 48.79
CA ALA A 398 -44.58 3.74 50.07
C ALA A 398 -43.54 4.86 49.88
N ALA A 399 -43.88 6.03 50.41
CA ALA A 399 -43.03 7.20 50.59
C ALA A 399 -41.93 6.99 51.66
N GLY A 400 -40.87 7.82 51.66
CA GLY A 400 -39.94 7.83 52.78
C GLY A 400 -38.71 8.74 52.71
N ALA A 401 -38.94 10.04 52.96
CA ALA A 401 -38.10 10.93 53.77
C ALA A 401 -36.78 11.52 53.24
N ALA A 402 -36.58 12.74 53.71
CA ALA A 402 -35.64 13.77 53.31
C ALA A 402 -34.87 14.28 54.55
N VAL A 403 -33.70 14.86 54.28
CA VAL A 403 -33.02 15.97 55.00
C VAL A 403 -32.41 15.71 56.39
N ASP A 404 -31.10 15.94 56.45
CA ASP A 404 -30.30 16.62 57.49
C ASP A 404 -28.93 16.90 56.83
N SER A 405 -28.24 18.04 56.89
CA SER A 405 -28.29 19.27 57.71
C SER A 405 -27.75 20.46 56.91
#